data_AF-A0A1Q3L1B7-F1
#
_entry.id   AF-A0A1Q3L1B7-F1
#
_cell.length_a   1.000
_cell.length_b   1.000
_cell.length_c   1.000
_cell.angle_alpha   90.00
_cell.angle_beta   90.00
_cell.angle_gamma   90.00
#
_symmetry.space_group_name_H-M   'P 1'
#
loop_
_entity.id
_entity.type
_entity.pdbx_description
1 polymer ?
#
loop_
_entity_poly.entity_id
_entity_poly.type
_entity_poly.pdbx_seq_one_letter_code
_entity_poly.pdbx_strand_id
1 'polypeptide(L)'
;MRRPAPLPASAKEPEKAETSAPRPQHRADADRADVRDARRGARPAAGTDPEEAGSAADTAVIEDATPDAEEQAPPVRSSDVWRAARARRKALRAEIRRFTQRSRRRRIVWWTAIGAVVALVLGSVLAAYSPLFAVEKITVAGAKALDPAAVQKALEGEIGSPLALIDDSAVKSALTEFPMIESYSLEARPPHELLVRIVERTPVGVVRTDGGYTLVDAAGVVLATTADKPEGQPVLSITGGADSAAFRSAGLVIRSLPADLRAQVTAVSASTLDDVTLSLADGKTVLWGSEDDSVTKALVLVVLIKNSPEARSFDVSAPSVPVVR
;
A
#
# COMPACT_ATOMS: atom_id res chain seq x y z
N MET A 1 -51.60 -56.11 20.52
CA MET A 1 -50.32 -55.96 19.81
C MET A 1 -50.62 -55.63 18.34
N ARG A 2 -50.09 -54.52 17.80
CA ARG A 2 -50.19 -54.14 16.38
C ARG A 2 -48.79 -53.78 15.86
N ARG A 3 -48.49 -54.12 14.61
CA ARG A 3 -47.15 -53.99 14.00
C ARG A 3 -46.74 -52.52 13.79
N PRO A 4 -45.45 -52.16 13.91
CA PRO A 4 -44.95 -50.85 13.52
C PRO A 4 -44.92 -50.67 11.99
N ALA A 5 -44.96 -49.42 11.53
CA ALA A 5 -44.90 -49.02 10.13
C ALA A 5 -43.45 -49.00 9.58
N PRO A 6 -43.25 -49.13 8.26
CA PRO A 6 -41.91 -49.22 7.66
C PRO A 6 -41.18 -47.87 7.55
N LEU A 7 -39.85 -47.93 7.50
CA LEU A 7 -38.96 -46.80 7.27
C LEU A 7 -39.09 -46.24 5.83
N PRO A 8 -39.05 -44.91 5.62
CA PRO A 8 -38.90 -44.33 4.29
C PRO A 8 -37.47 -44.51 3.75
N ALA A 9 -37.36 -44.57 2.42
CA ALA A 9 -36.14 -44.98 1.71
C ALA A 9 -35.15 -43.84 1.41
N SER A 10 -33.88 -44.19 1.25
CA SER A 10 -32.85 -43.32 0.68
C SER A 10 -33.15 -42.97 -0.78
N ALA A 11 -33.09 -41.69 -1.14
CA ALA A 11 -32.98 -41.25 -2.53
C ALA A 11 -32.39 -39.83 -2.68
N LYS A 12 -31.44 -39.70 -3.61
CA LYS A 12 -31.02 -38.50 -4.36
C LYS A 12 -30.28 -37.37 -3.62
N GLU A 13 -28.97 -37.47 -3.76
CA GLU A 13 -28.05 -36.38 -4.11
C GLU A 13 -28.54 -35.54 -5.31
N PRO A 14 -28.48 -34.20 -5.21
CA PRO A 14 -28.17 -33.28 -6.30
C PRO A 14 -26.83 -32.58 -6.00
N GLU A 15 -25.83 -32.72 -6.88
CA GLU A 15 -25.56 -31.80 -7.99
C GLU A 15 -24.86 -30.49 -7.55
N LYS A 16 -23.64 -30.28 -8.07
CA LYS A 16 -22.76 -29.15 -7.74
C LYS A 16 -23.34 -27.84 -8.26
N ALA A 17 -23.64 -26.91 -7.37
CA ALA A 17 -23.80 -25.50 -7.72
C ALA A 17 -22.44 -24.77 -7.67
N GLU A 18 -21.81 -24.57 -8.83
CA GLU A 18 -20.65 -23.68 -8.95
C GLU A 18 -21.09 -22.22 -8.83
N THR A 19 -21.00 -21.65 -7.63
CA THR A 19 -21.19 -20.21 -7.44
C THR A 19 -20.00 -19.44 -8.02
N SER A 20 -20.25 -18.75 -9.14
CA SER A 20 -19.26 -17.93 -9.84
C SER A 20 -18.86 -16.71 -9.03
N ALA A 21 -17.58 -16.61 -8.65
CA ALA A 21 -17.01 -15.40 -8.06
C ALA A 21 -16.60 -14.39 -9.15
N PRO A 22 -16.96 -13.10 -9.04
CA PRO A 22 -16.57 -12.09 -10.03
C PRO A 22 -15.09 -11.69 -9.87
N ARG A 23 -14.26 -11.96 -10.89
CA ARG A 23 -12.93 -11.35 -11.02
C ARG A 23 -13.07 -9.89 -11.48
N PRO A 24 -12.41 -8.91 -10.82
CA PRO A 24 -12.28 -7.58 -11.38
C PRO A 24 -11.32 -7.59 -12.58
N GLN A 25 -11.84 -7.33 -13.78
CA GLN A 25 -11.01 -7.10 -14.96
C GLN A 25 -10.60 -5.63 -15.01
N HIS A 26 -9.29 -5.37 -15.01
CA HIS A 26 -8.73 -4.04 -15.10
C HIS A 26 -8.85 -3.55 -16.55
N ARG A 27 -9.80 -2.64 -16.83
CA ARG A 27 -9.83 -1.88 -18.09
C ARG A 27 -8.67 -0.89 -18.07
N ALA A 28 -7.69 -1.12 -18.95
CA ALA A 28 -6.78 -0.09 -19.40
C ALA A 28 -7.22 0.32 -20.81
N ASP A 29 -7.64 1.57 -20.98
CA ASP A 29 -8.04 2.09 -22.27
C ASP A 29 -6.84 2.18 -23.22
N ALA A 30 -7.05 1.72 -24.45
CA ALA A 30 -6.09 1.83 -25.53
C ALA A 30 -6.42 3.06 -26.37
N ASP A 31 -5.49 4.00 -26.48
CA ASP A 31 -5.52 5.03 -27.51
C ASP A 31 -4.34 4.84 -28.47
N ARG A 32 -4.65 4.51 -29.73
CA ARG A 32 -3.66 4.24 -30.77
C ARG A 32 -4.24 4.31 -32.19
N ALA A 33 -4.33 5.52 -32.72
CA ALA A 33 -4.30 5.83 -34.15
C ALA A 33 -3.60 7.22 -34.31
N ASP A 34 -3.00 7.61 -35.42
CA ASP A 34 -3.11 7.11 -36.80
C ASP A 34 -1.75 7.24 -37.54
N VAL A 35 -1.57 6.51 -38.64
CA VAL A 35 -0.39 6.59 -39.52
C VAL A 35 -0.83 6.79 -40.97
N ARG A 36 -0.64 8.01 -41.48
CA ARG A 36 -0.65 8.35 -42.93
C ARG A 36 0.45 9.39 -43.16
N ASP A 37 1.57 9.05 -43.77
CA ASP A 37 1.77 8.81 -45.22
C ASP A 37 1.54 10.05 -46.08
N ALA A 38 2.63 10.56 -46.64
CA ALA A 38 2.67 11.63 -47.63
C ALA A 38 3.96 11.52 -48.49
N ARG A 39 4.05 10.49 -49.35
CA ARG A 39 4.99 10.46 -50.48
C ARG A 39 4.34 10.90 -51.79
N ARG A 40 4.82 12.01 -52.37
CA ARG A 40 4.82 12.34 -53.82
C ARG A 40 5.82 13.48 -54.02
N GLY A 41 6.92 13.33 -54.74
CA GLY A 41 7.04 13.28 -56.22
C GLY A 41 7.92 14.49 -56.62
N ALA A 42 8.71 14.54 -57.70
CA ALA A 42 8.93 13.61 -58.82
C ALA A 42 10.43 13.62 -59.26
N ARG A 43 10.72 13.15 -60.48
CA ARG A 43 12.06 12.73 -61.01
C ARG A 43 12.52 13.68 -62.17
N PRO A 44 13.57 13.41 -62.98
CA PRO A 44 14.95 13.93 -62.87
C PRO A 44 15.49 14.78 -64.05
N ALA A 45 16.67 15.39 -63.89
CA ALA A 45 17.69 15.72 -64.92
C ALA A 45 19.05 15.91 -64.17
N ALA A 46 20.25 15.43 -64.58
CA ALA A 46 20.94 15.20 -65.85
C ALA A 46 21.85 16.38 -66.28
N GLY A 47 23.18 16.16 -66.23
CA GLY A 47 24.26 17.11 -66.62
C GLY A 47 24.58 18.16 -65.53
N THR A 48 25.83 18.58 -65.30
CA THR A 48 27.15 18.23 -65.90
C THR A 48 28.27 18.57 -64.89
N ASP A 49 29.38 17.81 -64.95
CA ASP A 49 30.66 18.09 -64.28
C ASP A 49 31.43 19.28 -64.95
N PRO A 50 32.71 19.58 -64.64
CA PRO A 50 33.26 20.10 -63.36
C PRO A 50 34.24 21.29 -63.54
N GLU A 51 34.62 21.96 -62.44
CA GLU A 51 35.85 22.78 -62.31
C GLU A 51 36.13 22.91 -60.78
N GLU A 52 37.22 22.48 -60.15
CA GLU A 52 38.67 22.38 -60.42
C GLU A 52 39.49 23.62 -59.95
N ALA A 53 40.73 23.34 -59.50
CA ALA A 53 41.77 24.25 -58.97
C ALA A 53 41.52 24.90 -57.59
N GLY A 54 42.52 25.03 -56.70
CA GLY A 54 43.91 24.56 -56.71
C GLY A 54 44.39 24.33 -55.26
N SER A 55 45.26 23.36 -54.97
CA SER A 55 46.67 23.22 -55.39
C SER A 55 47.64 23.99 -54.49
N ALA A 56 48.48 23.22 -53.79
CA ALA A 56 49.82 23.61 -53.36
C ALA A 56 50.64 22.32 -53.20
N ALA A 57 51.30 21.89 -54.28
CA ALA A 57 52.38 20.91 -54.21
C ALA A 57 53.69 21.62 -53.88
N ASP A 58 54.60 20.94 -53.19
CA ASP A 58 55.99 21.39 -53.09
C ASP A 58 56.90 20.39 -53.85
N THR A 59 57.93 20.92 -54.49
CA THR A 59 58.61 20.26 -55.64
C THR A 59 60.10 20.12 -55.40
N ALA A 60 60.67 18.96 -55.72
CA ALA A 60 62.12 18.80 -55.90
C ALA A 60 62.43 18.05 -57.21
N VAL A 61 63.15 18.74 -58.09
CA VAL A 61 63.85 18.28 -59.32
C VAL A 61 65.06 17.40 -58.88
N ILE A 62 65.76 16.54 -59.63
CA ILE A 62 66.01 16.26 -61.07
C ILE A 62 66.19 14.70 -61.21
N GLU A 63 66.41 14.03 -62.34
CA GLU A 63 66.85 14.41 -63.70
C GLU A 63 66.20 13.49 -64.78
N ASP A 64 66.67 13.54 -66.04
CA ASP A 64 66.17 12.77 -67.19
C ASP A 64 67.11 11.60 -67.58
N ALA A 65 66.56 10.42 -67.91
CA ALA A 65 67.26 9.30 -68.54
C ALA A 65 66.27 8.27 -69.13
N THR A 66 66.17 8.23 -70.46
CA THR A 66 65.46 7.21 -71.27
C THR A 66 66.46 6.15 -71.80
N PRO A 67 66.00 5.00 -72.36
CA PRO A 67 65.00 4.06 -71.85
C PRO A 67 65.57 2.61 -71.85
N ASP A 68 64.74 1.60 -72.14
CA ASP A 68 65.05 0.20 -72.47
C ASP A 68 65.31 -0.81 -71.32
N ALA A 69 64.24 -1.51 -70.93
CA ALA A 69 64.26 -2.98 -70.76
C ALA A 69 62.83 -3.56 -70.74
N GLU A 70 62.60 -4.65 -71.48
CA GLU A 70 61.36 -5.43 -71.43
C GLU A 70 61.24 -6.18 -70.10
N GLU A 71 60.41 -5.72 -69.15
CA GLU A 71 60.21 -6.45 -67.90
C GLU A 71 58.99 -7.39 -67.96
N GLN A 72 59.30 -8.65 -68.28
CA GLN A 72 58.34 -9.76 -68.34
C GLN A 72 57.69 -9.99 -66.97
N ALA A 73 56.35 -10.03 -66.92
CA ALA A 73 55.63 -10.32 -65.69
C ALA A 73 56.05 -11.70 -65.12
N PRO A 74 56.53 -11.77 -63.85
CA PRO A 74 57.17 -12.97 -63.34
C PRO A 74 56.18 -14.14 -63.16
N PRO A 75 56.60 -15.39 -63.40
CA PRO A 75 55.73 -16.55 -63.28
C PRO A 75 55.29 -16.78 -61.84
N VAL A 76 53.99 -16.87 -61.62
CA VAL A 76 53.38 -17.08 -60.29
C VAL A 76 53.89 -18.39 -59.68
N ARG A 77 54.75 -18.30 -58.66
CA ARG A 77 55.33 -19.48 -58.02
C ARG A 77 54.30 -20.20 -57.15
N SER A 78 54.40 -21.52 -57.09
CA SER A 78 53.60 -22.36 -56.18
C SER A 78 53.77 -21.97 -54.70
N SER A 79 54.91 -21.39 -54.33
CA SER A 79 55.16 -20.78 -53.02
C SER A 79 54.19 -19.65 -52.69
N ASP A 80 53.80 -18.86 -53.69
CA ASP A 80 53.03 -17.64 -53.52
C ASP A 80 51.55 -17.96 -53.45
N VAL A 81 51.09 -18.97 -54.20
CA VAL A 81 49.79 -19.61 -54.02
C VAL A 81 49.66 -20.21 -52.60
N TRP A 82 50.71 -20.85 -52.07
CA TRP A 82 50.72 -21.37 -50.70
C TRP A 82 50.74 -20.27 -49.62
N ARG A 83 51.45 -19.16 -49.87
CA ARG A 83 51.45 -17.95 -49.01
C ARG A 83 50.07 -17.29 -49.01
N ALA A 84 49.45 -17.12 -50.18
CA ALA A 84 48.08 -16.62 -50.33
C ALA A 84 47.04 -17.53 -49.64
N ALA A 85 47.18 -18.85 -49.77
CA ALA A 85 46.31 -19.81 -49.09
C ALA A 85 46.44 -19.75 -47.55
N ARG A 86 47.66 -19.59 -47.01
CA ARG A 86 47.87 -19.33 -45.56
C ARG A 86 47.29 -17.97 -45.15
N ALA A 87 47.49 -16.92 -45.94
CA ALA A 87 46.96 -15.59 -45.67
C ALA A 87 45.41 -15.61 -45.62
N ARG A 88 44.76 -16.24 -46.60
CA ARG A 88 43.30 -16.43 -46.65
C ARG A 88 42.77 -17.24 -45.47
N ARG A 89 43.45 -18.33 -45.07
CA ARG A 89 43.12 -19.10 -43.85
C ARG A 89 43.32 -18.28 -42.56
N LYS A 90 44.32 -17.40 -42.50
CA LYS A 90 44.58 -16.51 -41.35
C LYS A 90 43.52 -15.40 -41.26
N ALA A 91 43.12 -14.83 -42.39
CA ALA A 91 42.04 -13.84 -42.49
C ALA A 91 40.69 -14.44 -42.05
N LEU A 92 40.28 -15.58 -42.61
CA LEU A 92 39.06 -16.29 -42.21
C LEU A 92 39.05 -16.63 -40.71
N ARG A 93 40.18 -17.08 -40.15
CA ARG A 93 40.30 -17.31 -38.69
C ARG A 93 40.16 -16.02 -37.89
N ALA A 94 40.73 -14.90 -38.33
CA ALA A 94 40.59 -13.60 -37.66
C ALA A 94 39.14 -13.08 -37.72
N GLU A 95 38.43 -13.35 -38.80
CA GLU A 95 37.04 -12.95 -39.02
C GLU A 95 36.07 -13.77 -38.16
N ILE A 96 36.19 -15.11 -38.16
CA ILE A 96 35.47 -16.01 -37.23
C ILE A 96 35.74 -15.60 -35.78
N ARG A 97 36.98 -15.23 -35.46
CA ARG A 97 37.36 -14.74 -34.11
C ARG A 97 36.72 -13.39 -33.79
N ARG A 98 36.57 -12.46 -34.74
CA ARG A 98 35.81 -11.20 -34.54
C ARG A 98 34.32 -11.43 -34.30
N PHE A 99 33.68 -12.31 -35.08
CA PHE A 99 32.25 -12.63 -34.89
C PHE A 99 31.99 -13.37 -33.57
N THR A 100 32.83 -14.32 -33.19
CA THR A 100 32.69 -15.05 -31.91
C THR A 100 33.16 -14.27 -30.68
N GLN A 101 34.13 -13.35 -30.80
CA GLN A 101 34.52 -12.50 -29.67
C GLN A 101 33.46 -11.47 -29.32
N ARG A 102 32.74 -10.88 -30.29
CA ARG A 102 31.64 -9.94 -29.97
C ARG A 102 30.52 -10.61 -29.17
N SER A 103 30.12 -11.84 -29.52
CA SER A 103 29.11 -12.58 -28.75
C SER A 103 29.62 -13.06 -27.39
N ARG A 104 30.87 -13.54 -27.30
CA ARG A 104 31.50 -13.90 -26.02
C ARG A 104 31.65 -12.71 -25.07
N ARG A 105 32.12 -11.55 -25.56
CA ARG A 105 32.27 -10.34 -24.73
C ARG A 105 30.91 -9.83 -24.24
N ARG A 106 29.87 -9.83 -25.09
CA ARG A 106 28.48 -9.51 -24.67
C ARG A 106 27.97 -10.47 -23.60
N ARG A 107 28.16 -11.79 -23.76
CA ARG A 107 27.80 -12.79 -22.73
C ARG A 107 28.54 -12.56 -21.42
N ILE A 108 29.86 -12.32 -21.46
CA ILE A 108 30.66 -12.04 -20.25
C ILE A 108 30.12 -10.79 -19.55
N VAL A 109 29.94 -9.67 -20.27
CA VAL A 109 29.39 -8.43 -19.70
C VAL A 109 28.01 -8.64 -19.09
N TRP A 110 27.14 -9.41 -19.75
CA TRP A 110 25.80 -9.71 -19.25
C TRP A 110 25.83 -10.60 -17.99
N TRP A 111 26.67 -11.64 -17.97
CA TRP A 111 26.88 -12.47 -16.78
C TRP A 111 27.54 -11.71 -15.62
N THR A 112 28.48 -10.79 -15.88
CA THR A 112 29.05 -9.94 -14.83
C THR A 112 28.04 -8.93 -14.30
N ALA A 113 27.17 -8.39 -15.16
CA ALA A 113 26.10 -7.49 -14.73
C ALA A 113 25.06 -8.24 -13.86
N ILE A 114 24.64 -9.43 -14.28
CA ILE A 114 23.77 -10.31 -13.48
C ILE A 114 24.45 -10.67 -12.16
N GLY A 115 25.72 -11.09 -12.19
CA GLY A 115 26.49 -11.41 -10.98
C GLY A 115 26.59 -10.23 -10.01
N ALA A 116 26.80 -9.02 -10.51
CA ALA A 116 26.83 -7.80 -9.70
C ALA A 116 25.45 -7.48 -9.08
N VAL A 117 24.36 -7.61 -9.85
CA VAL A 117 22.99 -7.41 -9.33
C VAL A 117 22.65 -8.47 -8.28
N VAL A 118 22.95 -9.75 -8.53
CA VAL A 118 22.71 -10.84 -7.57
C VAL A 118 23.55 -10.64 -6.30
N ALA A 119 24.83 -10.27 -6.42
CA ALA A 119 25.68 -9.99 -5.28
C ALA A 119 25.20 -8.78 -4.45
N LEU A 120 24.70 -7.74 -5.12
CA LEU A 120 24.12 -6.57 -4.45
C LEU A 120 22.84 -6.95 -3.70
N VAL A 121 21.90 -7.66 -4.35
CA VAL A 121 20.65 -8.12 -3.70
C VAL A 121 20.95 -9.04 -2.53
N LEU A 122 21.83 -10.04 -2.70
CA LEU A 122 22.19 -10.98 -1.64
C LEU A 122 22.93 -10.29 -0.49
N GLY A 123 23.81 -9.34 -0.79
CA GLY A 123 24.49 -8.51 0.19
C GLY A 123 23.54 -7.61 0.98
N SER A 124 22.57 -6.97 0.31
CA SER A 124 21.52 -6.17 0.97
C SER A 124 20.61 -7.00 1.87
N VAL A 125 20.24 -8.22 1.45
CA VAL A 125 19.47 -9.15 2.29
C VAL A 125 20.31 -9.58 3.51
N LEU A 126 21.54 -10.05 3.31
CA LEU A 126 22.42 -10.44 4.42
C LEU A 126 22.69 -9.28 5.40
N ALA A 127 22.76 -8.04 4.91
CA ALA A 127 22.87 -6.84 5.74
C ALA A 127 21.58 -6.59 6.54
N ALA A 128 20.39 -6.64 5.92
CA ALA A 128 19.12 -6.36 6.59
C ALA A 128 18.78 -7.36 7.71
N TYR A 129 19.27 -8.60 7.61
CA TYR A 129 19.14 -9.65 8.64
C TYR A 129 20.35 -9.70 9.60
N SER A 130 21.28 -8.76 9.50
CA SER A 130 22.46 -8.66 10.36
C SER A 130 22.12 -8.01 11.71
N PRO A 131 22.80 -8.37 12.81
CA PRO A 131 22.79 -7.60 14.06
C PRO A 131 23.19 -6.12 13.89
N LEU A 132 23.83 -5.76 12.77
CA LEU A 132 24.12 -4.36 12.40
C LEU A 132 22.87 -3.50 12.13
N PHE A 133 21.68 -4.11 11.99
CA PHE A 133 20.39 -3.43 11.91
C PHE A 133 19.44 -3.92 13.01
N ALA A 134 19.99 -4.29 14.17
CA ALA A 134 19.22 -4.57 15.37
C ALA A 134 18.49 -3.31 15.87
N VAL A 135 17.30 -3.52 16.45
CA VAL A 135 16.57 -2.48 17.19
C VAL A 135 17.36 -2.14 18.46
N GLU A 136 17.86 -0.91 18.55
CA GLU A 136 18.43 -0.34 19.78
C GLU A 136 17.46 0.62 20.47
N LYS A 137 16.55 1.24 19.70
CA LYS A 137 15.65 2.28 20.18
C LYS A 137 14.22 2.02 19.70
N ILE A 138 13.28 2.03 20.64
CA ILE A 138 11.85 1.98 20.36
C ILE A 138 11.26 3.36 20.65
N THR A 139 10.70 4.00 19.63
CA THR A 139 10.02 5.31 19.77
C THR A 139 8.51 5.08 19.66
N VAL A 140 7.76 5.50 20.68
CA VAL A 140 6.29 5.45 20.68
C VAL A 140 5.72 6.81 20.29
N ALA A 141 4.82 6.84 19.31
CA ALA A 141 4.14 8.04 18.84
C ALA A 141 2.62 7.87 18.84
N GLY A 142 1.88 8.94 19.18
CA GLY A 142 0.41 8.95 19.19
C GLY A 142 -0.23 8.67 20.56
N ALA A 143 0.54 8.18 21.53
CA ALA A 143 0.12 8.11 22.92
C ALA A 143 -0.07 9.52 23.52
N LYS A 144 -1.20 9.76 24.19
CA LYS A 144 -1.58 11.01 24.86
C LYS A 144 -2.16 10.74 26.25
N ALA A 145 -3.04 9.75 26.37
CA ALA A 145 -3.59 9.28 27.64
C ALA A 145 -2.76 8.12 28.23
N LEU A 146 -2.14 7.31 27.36
CA LEU A 146 -1.27 6.20 27.73
C LEU A 146 0.17 6.70 27.95
N ASP A 147 0.87 6.14 28.95
CA ASP A 147 2.29 6.43 29.17
C ASP A 147 3.16 5.76 28.07
N PRO A 148 3.88 6.52 27.22
CA PRO A 148 4.75 5.95 26.20
C PRO A 148 5.93 5.17 26.78
N ALA A 149 6.36 5.44 28.03
CA ALA A 149 7.44 4.69 28.68
C ALA A 149 6.98 3.28 29.10
N ALA A 150 5.76 3.14 29.63
CA ALA A 150 5.14 1.84 29.90
C ALA A 150 5.05 0.95 28.65
N VAL A 151 4.69 1.53 27.50
CA VAL A 151 4.63 0.77 26.23
C VAL A 151 6.02 0.43 25.69
N GLN A 152 7.00 1.34 25.77
CA GLN A 152 8.39 1.02 25.41
C GLN A 152 8.92 -0.14 26.25
N LYS A 153 8.63 -0.13 27.56
CA LYS A 153 9.02 -1.19 28.48
C LYS A 153 8.40 -2.55 28.13
N ALA A 154 7.12 -2.58 27.75
CA ALA A 154 6.46 -3.81 27.32
C ALA A 154 7.08 -4.39 26.02
N LEU A 155 7.74 -3.55 25.21
CA LEU A 155 8.40 -3.95 23.97
C LEU A 155 9.92 -4.14 24.12
N GLU A 156 10.48 -4.11 25.34
CA GLU A 156 11.92 -4.34 25.59
C GLU A 156 12.41 -5.70 25.05
N GLY A 157 11.52 -6.70 24.93
CA GLY A 157 11.83 -8.00 24.34
C GLY A 157 12.21 -7.99 22.85
N GLU A 158 11.87 -6.93 22.11
CA GLU A 158 12.25 -6.75 20.70
C GLU A 158 13.62 -6.06 20.53
N ILE A 159 14.21 -5.55 21.61
CA ILE A 159 15.53 -4.90 21.56
C ILE A 159 16.60 -5.95 21.25
N GLY A 160 17.45 -5.68 20.26
CA GLY A 160 18.45 -6.61 19.73
C GLY A 160 17.98 -7.45 18.54
N SER A 161 16.67 -7.54 18.27
CA SER A 161 16.14 -8.19 17.06
C SER A 161 16.45 -7.35 15.81
N PRO A 162 16.91 -7.94 14.68
CA PRO A 162 17.05 -7.21 13.42
C PRO A 162 15.71 -6.63 12.96
N LEU A 163 15.71 -5.41 12.42
CA LEU A 163 14.51 -4.71 11.94
C LEU A 163 13.68 -5.52 10.90
N ALA A 164 14.32 -6.45 10.17
CA ALA A 164 13.68 -7.34 9.21
C ALA A 164 13.09 -8.64 9.81
N LEU A 165 13.24 -8.86 11.12
CA LEU A 165 12.89 -10.07 11.86
C LEU A 165 12.01 -9.82 13.10
N ILE A 166 11.48 -8.61 13.27
CA ILE A 166 10.56 -8.27 14.37
C ILE A 166 9.35 -9.21 14.35
N ASP A 167 8.97 -9.75 15.50
CA ASP A 167 7.83 -10.66 15.60
C ASP A 167 6.55 -9.88 15.89
N ASP A 168 5.76 -9.64 14.83
CA ASP A 168 4.44 -9.01 14.91
C ASP A 168 3.51 -9.67 15.95
N SER A 169 3.67 -10.98 16.22
CA SER A 169 2.86 -11.72 17.18
C SER A 169 3.32 -11.52 18.63
N ALA A 170 4.62 -11.40 18.86
CA ALA A 170 5.19 -11.02 20.16
C ALA A 170 4.81 -9.58 20.51
N VAL A 171 5.02 -8.64 19.57
CA VAL A 171 4.59 -7.24 19.69
C VAL A 171 3.08 -7.14 19.96
N LYS A 172 2.25 -7.86 19.21
CA LYS A 172 0.81 -7.90 19.45
C LYS A 172 0.46 -8.37 20.86
N SER A 173 1.15 -9.41 21.34
CA SER A 173 0.89 -9.99 22.66
C SER A 173 1.21 -8.98 23.77
N ALA A 174 2.37 -8.32 23.70
CA ALA A 174 2.74 -7.25 24.63
C ALA A 174 1.77 -6.05 24.58
N LEU A 175 1.34 -5.63 23.39
CA LEU A 175 0.39 -4.51 23.26
C LEU A 175 -1.05 -4.85 23.69
N THR A 176 -1.40 -6.13 23.82
CA THR A 176 -2.74 -6.56 24.27
C THR A 176 -2.98 -6.25 25.76
N GLU A 177 -1.92 -6.05 26.55
CA GLU A 177 -1.99 -5.63 27.96
C GLU A 177 -2.50 -4.18 28.14
N PHE A 178 -2.63 -3.41 27.05
CA PHE A 178 -3.07 -2.01 27.08
C PHE A 178 -4.43 -1.84 26.37
N PRO A 179 -5.58 -2.01 27.07
CA PRO A 179 -6.91 -1.88 26.47
C PRO A 179 -7.16 -0.54 25.76
N MET A 180 -6.47 0.54 26.17
CA MET A 180 -6.56 1.85 25.51
C MET A 180 -6.01 1.89 24.08
N ILE A 181 -5.37 0.85 23.56
CA ILE A 181 -4.89 0.82 22.17
C ILE A 181 -6.03 0.39 21.23
N GLU A 182 -6.42 1.27 20.30
CA GLU A 182 -7.41 1.00 19.24
C GLU A 182 -6.76 0.25 18.09
N SER A 183 -5.61 0.75 17.63
CA SER A 183 -4.75 0.11 16.63
C SER A 183 -3.30 0.57 16.80
N TYR A 184 -2.38 -0.19 16.22
CA TYR A 184 -0.96 0.17 16.16
C TYR A 184 -0.41 -0.10 14.76
N SER A 185 0.71 0.53 14.42
CA SER A 185 1.51 0.20 13.24
C SER A 185 2.99 0.31 13.56
N LEU A 186 3.78 -0.59 12.96
CA LEU A 186 5.22 -0.70 13.15
C LEU A 186 5.91 -0.12 11.92
N GLU A 187 6.83 0.82 12.13
CA GLU A 187 7.59 1.47 11.07
C GLU A 187 9.09 1.37 11.38
N ALA A 188 9.79 0.50 10.64
CA ALA A 188 11.24 0.38 10.74
C ALA A 188 11.92 1.68 10.26
N ARG A 189 12.79 2.24 11.11
CA ARG A 189 13.59 3.44 10.85
C ARG A 189 15.08 3.08 10.95
N PRO A 190 15.71 2.63 9.84
CA PRO A 190 17.13 2.31 9.82
C PRO A 190 17.98 3.52 10.26
N PRO A 191 19.11 3.31 10.97
CA PRO A 191 19.76 2.02 11.17
C PRO A 191 19.23 1.15 12.32
N HIS A 192 18.72 1.74 13.42
CA HIS A 192 18.48 1.02 14.69
C HIS A 192 17.15 1.38 15.40
N GLU A 193 16.26 2.13 14.76
CA GLU A 193 15.04 2.63 15.40
C GLU A 193 13.78 1.88 14.92
N LEU A 194 12.93 1.49 15.86
CA LEU A 194 11.58 1.00 15.61
C LEU A 194 10.57 2.06 16.06
N LEU A 195 9.82 2.62 15.11
CA LEU A 195 8.75 3.58 15.40
C LEU A 195 7.42 2.86 15.53
N VAL A 196 6.85 2.87 16.74
CA VAL A 196 5.54 2.28 17.04
C VAL A 196 4.52 3.42 17.09
N ARG A 197 3.63 3.47 16.08
CA ARG A 197 2.55 4.45 16.03
C ARG A 197 1.29 3.84 16.62
N ILE A 198 0.75 4.49 17.65
CA ILE A 198 -0.41 4.04 18.41
C ILE A 198 -1.58 4.99 18.15
N VAL A 199 -2.76 4.42 17.94
CA VAL A 199 -4.04 5.13 17.96
C VAL A 199 -4.75 4.73 19.24
N GLU A 200 -5.05 5.70 20.10
CA GLU A 200 -5.75 5.46 21.36
C GLU A 200 -7.27 5.38 21.16
N ARG A 201 -7.93 4.47 21.88
CA ARG A 201 -9.39 4.34 21.92
C ARG A 201 -10.01 5.59 22.52
N THR A 202 -11.02 6.09 21.84
CA THR A 202 -11.87 7.16 22.38
C THR A 202 -13.02 6.52 23.20
N PRO A 203 -13.12 6.77 24.52
CA PRO A 203 -14.29 6.34 25.28
C PRO A 203 -15.56 7.02 24.78
N VAL A 204 -16.65 6.28 24.67
CA VAL A 204 -17.98 6.81 24.28
C VAL A 204 -18.91 6.99 25.48
N GLY A 205 -18.70 6.24 26.55
CA GLY A 205 -19.48 6.38 27.78
C GLY A 205 -19.22 5.26 28.76
N VAL A 206 -20.08 5.15 29.76
CA VAL A 206 -20.03 4.09 30.78
C VAL A 206 -21.28 3.22 30.79
N VAL A 207 -21.09 1.91 30.87
CA VAL A 207 -22.14 0.94 31.16
C VAL A 207 -22.16 0.70 32.67
N ARG A 208 -23.35 0.68 33.27
CA ARG A 208 -23.52 0.33 34.68
C ARG A 208 -23.49 -1.19 34.84
N THR A 209 -22.61 -1.69 35.70
CA THR A 209 -22.42 -3.11 36.01
C THR A 209 -22.49 -3.33 37.53
N ASP A 210 -22.50 -4.59 37.98
CA ASP A 210 -22.49 -4.91 39.41
C ASP A 210 -21.24 -4.38 40.14
N GLY A 211 -20.15 -4.18 39.40
CA GLY A 211 -18.89 -3.60 39.88
C GLY A 211 -18.81 -2.07 39.83
N GLY A 212 -19.88 -1.37 39.43
CA GLY A 212 -19.93 0.09 39.32
C GLY A 212 -20.15 0.58 37.89
N TYR A 213 -19.25 1.42 37.39
CA TYR A 213 -19.28 2.00 36.06
C TYR A 213 -18.09 1.51 35.23
N THR A 214 -18.39 0.81 34.14
CA THR A 214 -17.41 0.27 33.20
C THR A 214 -17.31 1.19 31.98
N LEU A 215 -16.15 1.83 31.81
CA LEU A 215 -15.83 2.71 30.68
C LEU A 215 -15.57 1.88 29.43
N VAL A 216 -16.23 2.25 28.34
CA VAL A 216 -16.24 1.50 27.07
C VAL A 216 -16.03 2.41 25.87
N ASP A 217 -15.46 1.85 24.80
CA ASP A 217 -15.35 2.49 23.49
C ASP A 217 -16.54 2.15 22.56
N ALA A 218 -16.54 2.65 21.32
CA ALA A 218 -17.61 2.38 20.34
C ALA A 218 -17.68 0.92 19.84
N ALA A 219 -16.63 0.11 20.08
CA ALA A 219 -16.56 -1.29 19.69
C ALA A 219 -17.01 -2.24 20.82
N GLY A 220 -17.35 -1.71 22.00
CA GLY A 220 -17.74 -2.48 23.18
C GLY A 220 -16.56 -2.91 24.06
N VAL A 221 -15.35 -2.45 23.76
CA VAL A 221 -14.13 -2.83 24.50
C VAL A 221 -14.08 -2.08 25.83
N VAL A 222 -13.91 -2.83 26.91
CA VAL A 222 -13.74 -2.31 28.28
C VAL A 222 -12.36 -1.66 28.42
N LEU A 223 -12.34 -0.40 28.83
CA LEU A 223 -11.13 0.38 29.06
C LEU A 223 -10.73 0.42 30.54
N ALA A 224 -11.71 0.59 31.43
CA ALA A 224 -11.54 0.63 32.88
C ALA A 224 -12.88 0.38 33.59
N THR A 225 -12.87 -0.07 34.84
CA THR A 225 -14.05 -0.12 35.72
C THR A 225 -13.77 0.66 36.99
N THR A 226 -14.71 1.50 37.41
CA THR A 226 -14.60 2.39 38.58
C THR A 226 -15.90 2.32 39.39
N ALA A 227 -15.82 2.46 40.72
CA ALA A 227 -17.01 2.42 41.56
C ALA A 227 -17.98 3.58 41.27
N ASP A 228 -17.43 4.79 41.11
CA ASP A 228 -18.16 6.02 40.80
C ASP A 228 -18.17 6.34 39.31
N LYS A 229 -19.14 7.16 38.89
CA LYS A 229 -19.26 7.57 37.48
C LYS A 229 -18.13 8.55 37.11
N PRO A 230 -17.28 8.26 36.11
CA PRO A 230 -16.30 9.22 35.62
C PRO A 230 -16.97 10.52 35.13
N GLU A 231 -16.34 11.66 35.40
CA GLU A 231 -16.83 12.96 34.98
C GLU A 231 -16.88 13.09 33.45
N GLY A 232 -17.86 13.85 32.94
CA GLY A 232 -18.02 14.08 31.50
C GLY A 232 -18.42 12.86 30.65
N GLN A 233 -18.64 11.68 31.25
CA GLN A 233 -19.06 10.48 30.53
C GLN A 233 -20.58 10.24 30.62
N PRO A 234 -21.26 9.98 29.49
CA PRO A 234 -22.67 9.61 29.48
C PRO A 234 -22.87 8.16 29.96
N VAL A 235 -24.03 7.89 30.56
CA VAL A 235 -24.44 6.52 30.92
C VAL A 235 -25.12 5.85 29.72
N LEU A 236 -24.63 4.67 29.34
CA LEU A 236 -25.14 3.89 28.22
C LEU A 236 -26.15 2.84 28.73
N SER A 237 -27.39 2.91 28.25
CA SER A 237 -28.49 2.00 28.60
C SER A 237 -28.98 1.31 27.33
N ILE A 238 -28.27 0.24 26.93
CA ILE A 238 -28.40 -0.36 25.61
C ILE A 238 -28.80 -1.83 25.72
N THR A 239 -29.81 -2.21 24.95
CA THR A 239 -30.32 -3.58 24.93
C THR A 239 -29.32 -4.53 24.25
N GLY A 240 -29.13 -5.71 24.83
CA GLY A 240 -28.16 -6.70 24.36
C GLY A 240 -26.71 -6.48 24.83
N GLY A 241 -26.42 -5.42 25.59
CA GLY A 241 -25.09 -5.16 26.14
C GLY A 241 -24.05 -4.67 25.11
N ALA A 242 -22.78 -4.68 25.50
CA ALA A 242 -21.68 -4.05 24.74
C ALA A 242 -21.40 -4.69 23.37
N ASP A 243 -21.67 -5.98 23.21
CA ASP A 243 -21.45 -6.71 21.95
C ASP A 243 -22.58 -6.52 20.91
N SER A 244 -23.65 -5.80 21.26
CA SER A 244 -24.85 -5.70 20.42
C SER A 244 -24.69 -4.74 19.23
N ALA A 245 -25.49 -4.96 18.18
CA ALA A 245 -25.54 -4.03 17.05
C ALA A 245 -26.03 -2.63 17.48
N ALA A 246 -26.98 -2.57 18.41
CA ALA A 246 -27.46 -1.32 19.01
C ALA A 246 -26.35 -0.55 19.72
N PHE A 247 -25.44 -1.28 20.41
CA PHE A 247 -24.30 -0.66 21.09
C PHE A 247 -23.32 -0.04 20.10
N ARG A 248 -22.98 -0.74 19.02
CA ARG A 248 -22.09 -0.21 17.97
C ARG A 248 -22.69 1.02 17.29
N SER A 249 -23.99 1.00 16.95
CA SER A 249 -24.68 2.16 16.38
C SER A 249 -24.61 3.36 17.32
N ALA A 250 -25.01 3.20 18.58
CA ALA A 250 -24.94 4.27 19.58
C ALA A 250 -23.50 4.80 19.79
N GLY A 251 -22.49 3.92 19.79
CA GLY A 251 -21.08 4.30 19.85
C GLY A 251 -20.62 5.14 18.65
N LEU A 252 -21.06 4.79 17.44
CA LEU A 252 -20.80 5.58 16.23
C LEU A 252 -21.50 6.94 16.26
N VAL A 253 -22.77 6.98 16.71
CA VAL A 253 -23.51 8.23 16.94
C VAL A 253 -22.73 9.13 17.90
N ILE A 254 -22.28 8.63 19.06
CA ILE A 254 -21.51 9.42 20.03
C ILE A 254 -20.17 9.91 19.44
N ARG A 255 -19.45 9.09 18.65
CA ARG A 255 -18.21 9.51 17.96
C ARG A 255 -18.45 10.58 16.89
N SER A 256 -19.64 10.64 16.30
CA SER A 256 -20.01 11.62 15.26
C SER A 256 -20.36 13.00 15.82
N LEU A 257 -20.69 13.10 17.12
CA LEU A 257 -21.10 14.36 17.75
C LEU A 257 -19.94 15.36 17.82
N PRO A 258 -20.18 16.64 17.45
CA PRO A 258 -19.27 17.74 17.78
C PRO A 258 -18.94 17.76 19.27
N ALA A 259 -17.70 18.09 19.62
CA ALA A 259 -17.19 18.03 20.99
C ALA A 259 -18.10 18.76 22.00
N ASP A 260 -18.60 19.94 21.63
CA ASP A 260 -19.49 20.78 22.46
C ASP A 260 -20.83 20.10 22.75
N LEU A 261 -21.39 19.35 21.79
CA LEU A 261 -22.62 18.57 21.99
C LEU A 261 -22.32 17.29 22.78
N ARG A 262 -21.23 16.59 22.46
CA ARG A 262 -20.84 15.35 23.15
C ARG A 262 -20.65 15.59 24.65
N ALA A 263 -20.08 16.74 25.04
CA ALA A 263 -19.90 17.16 26.42
C ALA A 263 -21.23 17.43 27.18
N GLN A 264 -22.34 17.66 26.46
CA GLN A 264 -23.67 17.86 27.04
C GLN A 264 -24.47 16.56 27.19
N VAL A 265 -24.06 15.45 26.55
CA VAL A 265 -24.78 14.18 26.65
C VAL A 265 -24.55 13.56 28.03
N THR A 266 -25.64 13.23 28.73
CA THR A 266 -25.62 12.62 30.07
C THR A 266 -26.03 11.15 30.07
N ALA A 267 -26.86 10.75 29.11
CA ALA A 267 -27.23 9.35 28.89
C ALA A 267 -27.51 9.09 27.40
N VAL A 268 -27.34 7.83 26.99
CA VAL A 268 -27.68 7.32 25.66
C VAL A 268 -28.40 5.99 25.81
N SER A 269 -29.50 5.82 25.10
CA SER A 269 -30.27 4.57 25.07
C SER A 269 -30.56 4.11 23.66
N ALA A 270 -30.52 2.79 23.44
CA ALA A 270 -30.87 2.15 22.18
C ALA A 270 -31.38 0.72 22.44
N SER A 271 -32.41 0.30 21.72
CA SER A 271 -32.97 -1.06 21.79
C SER A 271 -32.59 -1.89 20.56
N THR A 272 -32.30 -1.20 19.45
CA THR A 272 -32.03 -1.67 18.10
C THR A 272 -30.92 -0.81 17.48
N LEU A 273 -30.61 -1.04 16.20
CA LEU A 273 -29.70 -0.19 15.43
C LEU A 273 -30.33 1.17 15.03
N ASP A 274 -31.67 1.30 15.04
CA ASP A 274 -32.38 2.42 14.41
C ASP A 274 -33.15 3.30 15.40
N ASP A 275 -32.96 3.14 16.72
CA ASP A 275 -33.69 3.86 17.78
C ASP A 275 -32.76 4.57 18.79
N VAL A 276 -31.57 4.97 18.38
CA VAL A 276 -30.63 5.68 19.26
C VAL A 276 -31.26 6.99 19.75
N THR A 277 -31.25 7.18 21.08
CA THR A 277 -31.79 8.36 21.76
C THR A 277 -30.73 8.93 22.70
N LEU A 278 -30.54 10.25 22.67
CA LEU A 278 -29.58 10.99 23.50
C LEU A 278 -30.32 11.86 24.53
N SER A 279 -29.84 11.90 25.77
CA SER A 279 -30.33 12.81 26.81
C SER A 279 -29.25 13.84 27.16
N LEU A 280 -29.61 15.12 27.15
CA LEU A 280 -28.69 16.24 27.39
C LEU A 280 -28.77 16.73 28.85
N ALA A 281 -27.72 17.42 29.31
CA ALA A 281 -27.58 17.92 30.67
C ALA A 281 -28.60 19.00 31.07
N ASP A 282 -29.17 19.71 30.09
CA ASP A 282 -30.25 20.67 30.27
C ASP A 282 -31.65 20.03 30.30
N GLY A 283 -31.72 18.70 30.27
CA GLY A 283 -32.96 17.92 30.31
C GLY A 283 -33.62 17.72 28.94
N LYS A 284 -32.98 18.13 27.84
CA LYS A 284 -33.48 17.89 26.48
C LYS A 284 -33.26 16.44 26.04
N THR A 285 -34.18 15.92 25.24
CA THR A 285 -34.09 14.58 24.63
C THR A 285 -33.96 14.72 23.11
N VAL A 286 -33.08 13.92 22.51
CA VAL A 286 -32.88 13.88 21.05
C VAL A 286 -33.10 12.46 20.55
N LEU A 287 -34.09 12.26 19.69
CA LEU A 287 -34.25 11.02 18.92
C LEU A 287 -33.38 11.11 17.67
N TRP A 288 -32.41 10.20 17.55
CA TRP A 288 -31.40 10.20 16.50
C TRP A 288 -31.65 9.20 15.37
N GLY A 289 -32.33 8.09 15.68
CA GLY A 289 -32.51 6.98 14.75
C GLY A 289 -31.22 6.17 14.56
N SER A 290 -30.91 5.79 13.32
CA SER A 290 -29.68 5.08 12.94
C SER A 290 -28.44 5.98 12.90
N GLU A 291 -27.26 5.37 12.78
CA GLU A 291 -25.98 6.07 12.56
C GLU A 291 -25.86 6.76 11.18
N ASP A 292 -26.79 6.53 10.26
CA ASP A 292 -26.76 7.14 8.92
C ASP A 292 -26.87 8.67 8.98
N ASP A 293 -26.22 9.34 8.03
CA ASP A 293 -26.17 10.81 7.91
C ASP A 293 -25.79 11.54 9.20
N SER A 294 -25.13 10.88 10.16
CA SER A 294 -24.91 11.42 11.51
C SER A 294 -24.20 12.78 11.55
N VAL A 295 -23.28 13.06 10.62
CA VAL A 295 -22.64 14.39 10.50
C VAL A 295 -23.67 15.46 10.13
N THR A 296 -24.58 15.16 9.21
CA THR A 296 -25.68 16.04 8.79
C THR A 296 -26.69 16.21 9.93
N LYS A 297 -27.09 15.12 10.59
CA LYS A 297 -27.99 15.13 11.77
C LYS A 297 -27.40 16.00 12.90
N ALA A 298 -26.11 15.90 13.17
CA ALA A 298 -25.42 16.73 14.16
C ALA A 298 -25.50 18.23 13.84
N LEU A 299 -25.23 18.61 12.59
CA LEU A 299 -25.31 20.00 12.15
C LEU A 299 -26.74 20.56 12.23
N VAL A 300 -27.73 19.76 11.82
CA VAL A 300 -29.16 20.10 11.95
C VAL A 300 -29.52 20.29 13.43
N LEU A 301 -29.12 19.37 14.32
CA LEU A 301 -29.37 19.47 15.75
C LEU A 301 -28.79 20.75 16.38
N VAL A 302 -27.56 21.14 16.03
CA VAL A 302 -26.95 22.40 16.50
C VAL A 302 -27.79 23.62 16.10
N VAL A 303 -28.36 23.62 14.88
CA VAL A 303 -29.22 24.72 14.40
C VAL A 303 -30.57 24.71 15.11
N LEU A 304 -31.19 23.54 15.31
CA LEU A 304 -32.48 23.43 16.00
C LEU A 304 -32.38 23.86 17.47
N ILE A 305 -31.36 23.43 18.22
CA ILE A 305 -31.18 23.82 19.63
C ILE A 305 -31.01 25.35 19.75
N LYS A 306 -30.30 25.98 18.81
CA LYS A 306 -30.11 27.44 18.77
C LYS A 306 -31.40 28.21 18.43
N ASN A 307 -32.19 27.70 17.49
CA ASN A 307 -33.41 28.36 17.01
C ASN A 307 -34.64 28.07 17.89
N SER A 308 -34.61 27.02 18.71
CA SER A 308 -35.71 26.59 19.57
C SER A 308 -35.21 26.30 21.00
N PRO A 309 -34.73 27.32 21.74
CA PRO A 309 -34.15 27.15 23.06
C PRO A 309 -35.16 26.58 24.08
N GLU A 310 -36.43 26.92 23.96
CA GLU A 310 -37.53 26.50 24.86
C GLU A 310 -37.94 25.03 24.70
N ALA A 311 -37.60 24.40 23.57
CA ALA A 311 -38.05 23.06 23.22
C ALA A 311 -37.32 21.97 24.03
N ARG A 312 -38.05 20.89 24.32
CA ARG A 312 -37.58 19.79 25.19
C ARG A 312 -37.21 18.54 24.41
N SER A 313 -37.74 18.37 23.21
CA SER A 313 -37.51 17.20 22.37
C SER A 313 -37.20 17.58 20.93
N PHE A 314 -36.20 16.91 20.37
CA PHE A 314 -35.74 17.08 18.99
C PHE A 314 -35.71 15.71 18.33
N ASP A 315 -36.37 15.58 17.19
CA ASP A 315 -36.28 14.40 16.33
C ASP A 315 -35.43 14.77 15.12
N VAL A 316 -34.28 14.13 15.01
CA VAL A 316 -33.34 14.27 13.88
C VAL A 316 -33.13 12.95 13.16
N SER A 317 -34.02 11.97 13.35
CA SER A 317 -33.99 10.67 12.67
C SER A 317 -33.97 10.80 11.14
N ALA A 318 -34.73 11.76 10.61
CA ALA A 318 -34.68 12.18 9.21
C ALA A 318 -34.10 13.61 9.11
N PRO A 319 -32.87 13.82 8.60
CA PRO A 319 -32.23 15.13 8.59
C PRO A 319 -32.93 16.17 7.69
N SER A 320 -33.75 15.72 6.73
CA SER A 320 -34.54 16.58 5.85
C SER A 320 -35.89 17.02 6.43
N VAL A 321 -36.39 16.35 7.48
CA VAL A 321 -37.69 16.64 8.11
C VAL A 321 -37.58 16.53 9.64
N PRO A 322 -36.79 17.39 10.30
CA PRO A 322 -36.68 17.37 11.75
C PRO A 322 -37.96 17.84 12.44
N VAL A 323 -38.25 17.29 13.61
CA VAL A 323 -39.42 17.66 14.45
C VAL A 323 -38.93 18.22 15.78
N VAL A 324 -39.60 19.27 16.28
CA VAL A 324 -39.29 19.92 17.56
C VAL A 324 -40.56 20.00 18.40
N ARG A 325 -40.48 19.65 19.69
CA ARG A 325 -41.58 19.82 20.67
C ARG A 325 -41.06 20.25 22.04
#